data_AF-G4TXT0-F1
#
_entry.id   AF-G4TXT0-F1
#
_cell.length_a   1.000
_cell.length_b   1.000
_cell.length_c   1.000
_cell.angle_alpha   90.00
_cell.angle_beta   90.00
_cell.angle_gamma   90.00
#
_symmetry.space_group_name_H-M   'P 1'
#
loop_
_entity.id
_entity.type
_entity.pdbx_description
1 polymer ?
#
loop_
_entity_poly.entity_id
_entity_poly.type
_entity_poly.pdbx_seq_one_letter_code
_entity_poly.pdbx_strand_id
1 'polypeptide(L)'
;MEGKIGAAAVLYQDGRRVKAIRHLLGKDMEHTVHEGELVGIALGLHLAKEARGPIARINISLDNQVAIQSVAQCSAKAGQHINATVRREITALRAEQERRELAESSDDALSDRVTSRMELTWLPGHEAAEGNEAADEEAKKAITEGTSSRDDLPGWLRHSLPANLSAVKQELKRITKTEARDRRRESRRFKRAAKIDETMPLGKYLALTDGLTRREAALLTQLLTGHTCLKGHVNRINRAETPWCPHCGERNYETLTHVLYICPKYLEARSEWERTLRERTEDLSEENREMENRRDEGERLSSGKNRRNNATSYDTKRN
;
A
#
# COMPACT_ATOMS: atom_id res chain seq x y z
N MET A 1 15.36 11.20 -4.43
CA MET A 1 14.31 10.96 -5.45
C MET A 1 12.96 10.70 -4.81
N GLU A 2 12.92 10.19 -3.56
CA GLU A 2 11.69 10.03 -2.78
C GLU A 2 11.05 11.38 -2.44
N GLY A 3 9.71 11.42 -2.45
CA GLY A 3 8.96 12.56 -1.92
C GLY A 3 8.28 13.48 -2.94
N LYS A 4 8.31 13.17 -4.24
CA LYS A 4 7.70 14.01 -5.29
C LYS A 4 6.85 13.19 -6.25
N ILE A 5 5.81 13.82 -6.79
CA ILE A 5 4.87 13.22 -7.75
C ILE A 5 5.05 13.90 -9.11
N GLY A 6 5.38 13.11 -10.13
CA GLY A 6 5.41 13.52 -11.53
C GLY A 6 4.29 12.84 -12.31
N ALA A 7 3.94 13.41 -13.45
CA ALA A 7 3.03 12.84 -14.43
C ALA A 7 3.58 13.07 -15.83
N ALA A 8 3.30 12.16 -16.76
CA ALA A 8 3.69 12.33 -18.15
C ALA A 8 2.70 11.63 -19.08
N ALA A 9 2.79 12.00 -20.35
CA ALA A 9 2.15 11.28 -21.44
C ALA A 9 3.09 11.27 -22.65
N VAL A 10 3.07 10.15 -23.38
CA VAL A 10 3.86 9.96 -24.60
C VAL A 10 2.92 9.61 -25.74
N LEU A 11 3.02 10.36 -26.85
CA LEU A 11 2.27 10.13 -28.07
C LEU A 11 3.08 9.24 -29.01
N TYR A 12 2.47 8.12 -29.39
CA TYR A 12 2.95 7.25 -30.46
C TYR A 12 2.00 7.35 -31.67
N GLN A 13 2.56 7.46 -32.87
CA GLN A 13 1.83 7.36 -34.14
C GLN A 13 2.55 6.34 -35.02
N ASP A 14 1.80 5.38 -35.57
CA ASP A 14 2.35 4.29 -36.40
C ASP A 14 3.55 3.56 -35.77
N GLY A 15 3.47 3.31 -34.46
CA GLY A 15 4.52 2.65 -33.68
C GLY A 15 5.76 3.51 -33.39
N ARG A 16 5.78 4.79 -33.79
CA ARG A 16 6.90 5.71 -33.54
C ARG A 16 6.53 6.73 -32.48
N ARG A 17 7.45 6.97 -31.55
CA ARG A 17 7.33 8.06 -30.56
C ARG A 17 7.40 9.41 -31.26
N VAL A 18 6.35 10.22 -31.14
CA VAL A 18 6.22 11.53 -31.80
C VAL A 18 6.51 12.68 -30.84
N LYS A 19 5.84 12.69 -29.68
CA LYS A 19 5.94 13.78 -28.70
C LYS A 19 5.80 13.20 -27.30
N ALA A 20 6.45 13.83 -26.33
CA ALA A 20 6.24 13.55 -24.92
C ALA A 20 6.09 14.86 -24.16
N ILE A 21 5.17 14.89 -23.20
CA ILE A 21 5.02 16.01 -22.27
C ILE A 21 4.98 15.48 -20.84
N ARG A 22 5.57 16.25 -19.94
CA ARG A 22 5.72 15.88 -18.54
C ARG A 22 5.44 17.05 -17.63
N HIS A 23 4.93 16.76 -16.44
CA HIS A 23 4.54 17.75 -15.45
C HIS A 23 4.93 17.29 -14.05
N LEU A 24 5.64 18.14 -13.32
CA LEU A 24 5.92 17.95 -11.90
C LEU A 24 4.77 18.53 -11.08
N LEU A 25 4.01 17.67 -10.39
CA LEU A 25 2.89 18.10 -9.56
C LEU A 25 3.39 18.77 -8.29
N GLY A 26 4.32 18.14 -7.58
CA GLY A 26 4.84 18.65 -6.31
C GLY A 26 5.28 17.53 -5.38
N LYS A 27 5.16 17.75 -4.07
CA LYS A 27 5.55 16.77 -3.05
C LYS A 27 4.48 15.70 -2.85
N ASP A 28 4.87 14.49 -2.45
CA ASP A 28 3.96 13.39 -2.12
C ASP A 28 3.11 13.62 -0.86
N MET A 29 3.51 14.58 -0.02
CA MET A 29 2.73 15.09 1.11
C MET A 29 1.59 16.03 0.67
N GLU A 30 1.69 16.58 -0.54
CA GLU A 30 0.74 17.54 -1.11
C GLU A 30 -0.09 16.91 -2.23
N HIS A 31 0.46 15.93 -2.94
CA HIS A 31 -0.16 15.27 -4.08
C HIS A 31 -0.10 13.75 -3.95
N THR A 32 -1.10 13.07 -4.49
CA THR A 32 -1.16 11.61 -4.49
C THR A 32 -0.72 11.02 -5.83
N VAL A 33 -0.24 9.77 -5.84
CA VAL A 33 0.03 9.03 -7.09
C VAL A 33 -1.21 9.01 -7.99
N HIS A 34 -2.40 8.84 -7.42
CA HIS A 34 -3.66 8.89 -8.16
C HIS A 34 -3.88 10.21 -8.90
N GLU A 35 -3.49 11.35 -8.33
CA GLU A 35 -3.55 12.62 -9.06
C GLU A 35 -2.52 12.70 -10.19
N GLY A 36 -1.33 12.13 -9.98
CA GLY A 36 -0.32 11.97 -11.03
C GLY A 36 -0.90 11.25 -12.25
N GLU A 37 -1.61 10.15 -12.03
CA GLU A 37 -2.28 9.40 -13.11
C GLU A 37 -3.34 10.23 -13.82
N LEU A 38 -4.20 10.94 -13.08
CA LEU A 38 -5.23 11.78 -13.67
C LEU A 38 -4.65 12.94 -14.49
N VAL A 39 -3.53 13.51 -14.05
CA VAL A 39 -2.78 14.50 -14.81
C VAL A 39 -2.15 13.84 -16.06
N GLY A 40 -1.64 12.62 -15.96
CA GLY A 40 -1.16 11.84 -17.10
C GLY A 40 -2.24 11.68 -18.19
N ILE A 41 -3.48 11.37 -17.79
CA ILE A 41 -4.63 11.34 -18.70
C ILE A 41 -4.84 12.69 -19.37
N ALA A 42 -4.84 13.78 -18.60
CA ALA A 42 -5.02 15.12 -19.15
C ALA A 42 -3.94 15.50 -20.17
N LEU A 43 -2.69 15.13 -19.88
CA LEU A 43 -1.56 15.32 -20.78
C LEU A 43 -1.74 14.50 -22.07
N GLY A 44 -2.18 13.24 -21.96
CA GLY A 44 -2.49 12.41 -23.13
C GLY A 44 -3.60 13.00 -24.01
N LEU A 45 -4.67 13.53 -23.39
CA LEU A 45 -5.75 14.24 -24.11
C LEU A 45 -5.24 15.49 -24.82
N HIS A 46 -4.33 16.23 -24.18
CA HIS A 46 -3.75 17.42 -24.78
C HIS A 46 -2.89 17.09 -26.00
N LEU A 47 -2.04 16.07 -25.90
CA LEU A 47 -1.28 15.55 -27.05
C LEU A 47 -2.20 15.13 -28.19
N ALA A 48 -3.32 14.48 -27.89
CA ALA A 48 -4.29 14.08 -28.89
C ALA A 48 -4.99 15.27 -29.58
N LYS A 49 -5.23 16.38 -28.86
CA LYS A 49 -5.74 17.65 -29.45
C LYS A 49 -4.73 18.31 -30.38
N GLU A 50 -3.45 18.30 -29.99
CA GLU A 50 -2.38 18.95 -30.76
C GLU A 50 -1.93 18.15 -31.98
N ALA A 51 -2.16 16.84 -31.97
CA ALA A 51 -1.87 15.97 -33.10
C ALA A 51 -2.63 16.43 -34.35
N ARG A 52 -1.88 16.86 -35.38
CA ARG A 52 -2.43 17.33 -36.66
C ARG A 52 -2.71 16.13 -37.57
N GLY A 53 -3.89 16.09 -38.17
CA GLY A 53 -4.30 15.08 -39.16
C GLY A 53 -5.60 14.35 -38.80
N PRO A 54 -6.19 13.58 -39.74
CA PRO A 54 -7.33 12.72 -39.48
C PRO A 54 -6.90 11.55 -38.58
N ILE A 55 -7.45 11.48 -37.36
CA ILE A 55 -7.12 10.43 -36.39
C ILE A 55 -8.31 9.48 -36.26
N ALA A 56 -8.24 8.33 -36.93
CA ALA A 56 -9.30 7.32 -36.88
C ALA A 56 -9.52 6.76 -35.46
N ARG A 57 -8.46 6.69 -34.63
CA ARG A 57 -8.54 6.11 -33.29
C ARG A 57 -7.58 6.77 -32.31
N ILE A 58 -8.08 7.15 -31.14
CA ILE A 58 -7.28 7.62 -30.00
C ILE A 58 -7.39 6.59 -28.90
N ASN A 59 -6.29 5.95 -28.55
CA ASN A 59 -6.22 5.05 -27.40
C ASN A 59 -5.32 5.67 -26.31
N ILE A 60 -5.88 5.89 -25.13
CA ILE A 60 -5.13 6.30 -23.94
C ILE A 60 -5.02 5.09 -23.02
N SER A 61 -3.81 4.61 -22.84
CA SER A 61 -3.51 3.42 -22.06
C SER A 61 -2.83 3.77 -20.74
N LEU A 62 -3.24 3.13 -19.65
CA LEU A 62 -2.74 3.38 -18.29
C LEU A 62 -2.75 2.08 -17.50
N ASP A 63 -1.82 1.93 -16.56
CA ASP A 63 -1.78 0.75 -15.67
C ASP A 63 -2.58 0.93 -14.37
N ASN A 64 -2.96 2.16 -14.03
CA ASN A 64 -3.77 2.44 -12.86
C ASN A 64 -5.28 2.27 -13.12
N GLN A 65 -5.79 1.08 -12.80
CA GLN A 65 -7.21 0.74 -12.92
C GLN A 65 -8.14 1.70 -12.15
N VAL A 66 -7.69 2.25 -11.01
CA VAL A 66 -8.49 3.19 -10.20
C VAL A 66 -8.66 4.54 -10.92
N ALA A 67 -7.62 5.00 -11.61
CA ALA A 67 -7.69 6.23 -12.41
C ALA A 67 -8.71 6.08 -13.56
N ILE A 68 -8.65 4.96 -14.30
CA ILE A 68 -9.61 4.64 -15.37
C ILE A 68 -11.04 4.61 -14.84
N GLN A 69 -11.27 3.88 -13.74
CA GLN A 69 -12.58 3.78 -13.12
C GLN A 69 -13.10 5.14 -12.63
N SER A 70 -12.24 6.00 -12.08
CA SER A 70 -12.64 7.33 -11.61
C SER A 70 -13.07 8.28 -12.72
N VAL A 71 -12.42 8.20 -13.89
CA VAL A 71 -12.81 8.96 -15.08
C VAL A 71 -14.12 8.41 -15.66
N ALA A 72 -14.33 7.10 -15.59
CA ALA A 72 -15.57 6.45 -16.05
C ALA A 72 -16.78 6.66 -15.12
N GLN A 73 -16.59 6.69 -13.80
CA GLN A 73 -17.68 6.71 -12.81
C GLN A 73 -17.70 8.04 -12.03
N CYS A 74 -18.83 8.75 -12.02
CA CYS A 74 -19.01 9.96 -11.19
C CYS A 74 -19.13 9.55 -9.72
N SER A 75 -18.03 9.54 -8.98
CA SER A 75 -18.08 9.37 -7.52
C SER A 75 -17.40 10.51 -6.78
N ALA A 76 -17.99 10.90 -5.65
CA ALA A 76 -17.53 12.02 -4.84
C ALA A 76 -16.26 11.67 -4.03
N LYS A 77 -15.12 11.51 -4.68
CA LYS A 77 -13.84 11.10 -4.05
C LYS A 77 -12.72 12.13 -4.23
N ALA A 78 -11.56 11.94 -3.59
CA ALA A 78 -10.40 12.82 -3.72
C ALA A 78 -10.02 13.03 -5.22
N GLY A 79 -9.61 14.25 -5.59
CA GLY A 79 -9.25 14.57 -6.99
C GLY A 79 -10.43 14.98 -7.89
N GLN A 80 -11.62 15.28 -7.37
CA GLN A 80 -12.79 15.68 -8.20
C GLN A 80 -12.50 16.85 -9.14
N HIS A 81 -11.72 17.83 -8.70
CA HIS A 81 -11.40 19.00 -9.52
C HIS A 81 -10.62 18.62 -10.78
N ILE A 82 -9.66 17.69 -10.66
CA ILE A 82 -8.90 17.16 -11.79
C ILE A 82 -9.80 16.28 -12.66
N ASN A 83 -10.60 15.38 -12.06
CA ASN A 83 -11.55 14.55 -12.78
C ASN A 83 -12.59 15.36 -13.58
N ALA A 84 -13.14 16.43 -13.00
CA ALA A 84 -14.08 17.32 -13.67
C ALA A 84 -13.43 18.03 -14.86
N THR A 85 -12.17 18.44 -14.71
CA THR A 85 -11.39 19.05 -15.78
C THR A 85 -11.10 18.05 -16.90
N VAL A 86 -10.56 16.87 -16.57
CA VAL A 86 -10.32 15.77 -17.53
C VAL A 86 -11.60 15.44 -18.31
N ARG A 87 -12.74 15.32 -17.64
CA ARG A 87 -14.03 15.06 -18.31
C ARG A 87 -14.46 16.18 -19.26
N ARG A 88 -14.26 17.43 -18.87
CA ARG A 88 -14.53 18.58 -19.75
C ARG A 88 -13.64 18.51 -20.99
N GLU A 89 -12.36 18.16 -20.83
CA GLU A 89 -11.43 17.98 -21.96
C GLU A 89 -11.85 16.83 -22.88
N ILE A 90 -12.28 15.68 -22.34
CA ILE A 90 -12.82 14.54 -23.11
C ILE A 90 -14.08 14.94 -23.88
N THR A 91 -15.01 15.64 -23.22
CA THR A 91 -16.27 16.06 -23.84
C THR A 91 -16.02 17.06 -24.97
N ALA A 92 -15.10 18.02 -24.76
CA ALA A 92 -14.69 18.97 -25.77
C ALA A 92 -14.02 18.29 -26.97
N LEU A 93 -13.19 17.28 -26.74
CA LEU A 93 -12.58 16.46 -27.79
C LEU A 93 -13.62 15.76 -28.66
N ARG A 94 -14.56 15.06 -28.02
CA ARG A 94 -15.63 14.35 -28.75
C ARG A 94 -16.47 15.30 -29.60
N ALA A 95 -16.85 16.45 -29.05
CA ALA A 95 -17.61 17.45 -29.79
C ALA A 95 -16.81 18.08 -30.94
N GLU A 96 -15.49 18.22 -30.81
CA GLU A 96 -14.65 18.71 -31.90
C GLU A 96 -14.51 17.67 -33.02
N GLN A 97 -14.36 16.39 -32.68
CA GLN A 97 -14.33 15.29 -33.65
C GLN A 97 -15.65 15.20 -34.41
N GLU A 98 -16.78 15.23 -33.71
CA GLU A 98 -18.11 15.22 -34.33
C GLU A 98 -18.31 16.40 -35.29
N ARG A 99 -17.85 17.61 -34.92
CA ARG A 99 -17.88 18.78 -35.81
C ARG A 99 -17.01 18.60 -37.05
N ARG A 100 -15.83 17.98 -36.94
CA ARG A 100 -14.96 17.69 -38.10
C ARG A 100 -15.59 16.64 -39.02
N GLU A 101 -16.17 15.59 -38.45
CA GLU A 101 -16.92 14.57 -39.20
C GLU A 101 -18.11 15.18 -39.97
N LEU A 102 -18.88 16.07 -39.32
CA LEU A 102 -19.98 16.80 -39.96
C LEU A 102 -19.49 17.73 -41.09
N ALA A 103 -18.38 18.43 -40.89
CA ALA A 103 -17.81 19.31 -41.91
C ALA A 103 -17.23 18.55 -43.12
N GLU A 104 -16.63 17.37 -42.90
CA GLU A 104 -16.13 16.50 -43.97
C GLU A 104 -17.28 15.79 -44.70
N SER A 105 -18.43 15.58 -44.05
CA SER A 105 -19.61 14.93 -44.64
C SER A 105 -20.36 15.75 -45.70
N SER A 106 -20.07 17.06 -45.83
CA SER A 106 -20.74 17.91 -46.83
C SER A 106 -20.07 17.90 -48.21
N ASP A 107 -18.84 17.41 -48.34
CA ASP A 107 -18.03 17.59 -49.56
C ASP A 107 -17.81 16.33 -50.43
N ASP A 108 -18.09 15.11 -49.95
CA ASP A 108 -17.97 13.91 -50.80
C ASP A 108 -18.86 12.75 -50.32
N ALA A 109 -19.84 12.36 -51.13
CA ALA A 109 -20.85 11.34 -50.80
C ALA A 109 -20.36 9.89 -50.98
N LEU A 110 -19.06 9.66 -51.22
CA LEU A 110 -18.50 8.34 -51.54
C LEU A 110 -17.24 7.96 -50.73
N SER A 111 -16.91 8.68 -49.66
CA SER A 111 -15.82 8.30 -48.75
C SER A 111 -16.35 7.51 -47.54
N ASP A 112 -15.74 6.36 -47.25
CA ASP A 112 -16.03 5.55 -46.07
C ASP A 112 -15.94 6.43 -44.80
N ARG A 113 -17.02 6.46 -44.01
CA ARG A 113 -17.10 7.27 -42.78
C ARG A 113 -16.04 6.81 -41.78
N VAL A 114 -14.94 7.53 -41.66
CA VAL A 114 -13.94 7.29 -40.61
C VAL A 114 -14.43 7.96 -39.32
N THR A 115 -15.27 7.26 -38.56
CA THR A 115 -15.65 7.71 -37.21
C THR A 115 -14.44 7.64 -36.29
N SER A 116 -14.05 8.77 -35.71
CA SER A 116 -12.92 8.85 -34.79
C SER A 116 -13.30 8.25 -33.44
N ARG A 117 -12.74 7.09 -33.08
CA ARG A 117 -13.09 6.38 -31.83
C ARG A 117 -12.05 6.65 -30.74
N MET A 118 -12.50 7.13 -29.58
CA MET A 118 -11.65 7.34 -28.41
C MET A 118 -11.90 6.25 -27.34
N GLU A 119 -10.84 5.58 -26.90
CA GLU A 119 -10.88 4.50 -25.90
C GLU A 119 -9.87 4.73 -24.78
N LEU A 120 -10.26 4.38 -23.55
CA LEU A 120 -9.38 4.30 -22.38
C LEU A 120 -9.14 2.82 -22.10
N THR A 121 -7.90 2.36 -22.23
CA THR A 121 -7.56 0.93 -22.08
C THR A 121 -6.70 0.73 -20.83
N TRP A 122 -7.02 -0.31 -20.06
CA TRP A 122 -6.18 -0.73 -18.95
C TRP A 122 -5.06 -1.63 -19.47
N LEU A 123 -3.82 -1.33 -19.06
CA LEU A 123 -2.67 -2.21 -19.27
C LEU A 123 -2.26 -2.86 -17.94
N PRO A 124 -1.90 -4.15 -17.94
CA PRO A 124 -1.31 -4.75 -16.75
C PRO A 124 0.03 -4.07 -16.43
N GLY A 125 0.17 -3.61 -15.17
CA GLY A 125 1.44 -3.11 -14.67
C GLY A 125 2.50 -4.20 -14.72
N HIS A 126 3.72 -3.84 -15.13
CA HIS A 126 4.90 -4.72 -15.26
C HIS A 126 4.90 -5.71 -16.43
N GLU A 127 3.92 -5.68 -17.34
CA GLU A 127 4.17 -6.17 -18.70
C GLU A 127 4.85 -5.04 -19.46
N ALA A 128 6.02 -5.31 -20.05
CA ALA A 128 6.91 -4.34 -20.69
C ALA A 128 6.31 -3.73 -21.99
N ALA A 129 5.15 -3.08 -21.86
CA ALA A 129 4.55 -2.30 -22.91
C ALA A 129 5.40 -1.03 -23.07
N GLU A 130 6.12 -0.96 -24.19
CA GLU A 130 7.07 0.11 -24.52
C GLU A 130 6.52 1.52 -24.23
N GLY A 131 5.24 1.77 -24.57
CA GLY A 131 4.59 3.06 -24.31
C GLY A 131 4.35 3.37 -22.83
N ASN A 132 4.03 2.37 -22.00
CA ASN A 132 3.84 2.56 -20.56
C ASN A 132 5.18 2.83 -19.87
N GLU A 133 6.22 2.05 -20.22
CA GLU A 133 7.57 2.25 -19.70
C GLU A 133 8.12 3.63 -20.08
N ALA A 134 7.88 4.08 -21.32
CA ALA A 134 8.27 5.41 -21.77
C ALA A 134 7.54 6.53 -20.99
N ALA A 135 6.24 6.36 -20.70
CA ALA A 135 5.49 7.32 -19.89
C ALA A 135 6.02 7.37 -18.45
N ASP A 136 6.30 6.22 -17.85
CA ASP A 136 6.90 6.09 -16.51
C ASP A 136 8.28 6.75 -16.43
N GLU A 137 9.11 6.54 -17.45
CA GLU A 137 10.42 7.17 -17.56
C GLU A 137 10.28 8.69 -17.63
N GLU A 138 9.37 9.22 -18.45
CA GLU A 138 9.13 10.67 -18.55
C GLU A 138 8.52 11.26 -17.28
N ALA A 139 7.68 10.51 -16.56
CA ALA A 139 7.14 10.93 -15.26
C ALA A 139 8.27 11.01 -14.21
N LYS A 140 9.22 10.08 -14.23
CA LYS A 140 10.44 10.14 -13.40
C LYS A 140 11.33 11.32 -13.79
N LYS A 141 11.48 11.59 -15.09
CA LYS A 141 12.20 12.78 -15.57
C LYS A 141 11.54 14.08 -15.14
N ALA A 142 10.21 14.13 -14.99
CA ALA A 142 9.54 15.31 -14.44
C ALA A 142 10.05 15.66 -13.03
N ILE A 143 10.45 14.66 -12.24
CA ILE A 143 10.95 14.83 -10.87
C ILE A 143 12.40 15.33 -10.86
N THR A 144 13.24 14.84 -11.78
CA THR A 144 14.68 15.13 -11.84
C THR A 144 15.00 16.36 -12.70
N GLU A 145 14.35 16.49 -13.84
CA GLU A 145 14.59 17.50 -14.87
C GLU A 145 13.49 18.57 -14.92
N GLY A 146 12.37 18.36 -14.24
CA GLY A 146 11.28 19.33 -14.15
C GLY A 146 10.23 19.21 -15.27
N THR A 147 9.27 20.14 -15.19
CA THR A 147 8.10 20.24 -16.08
C THR A 147 8.50 20.67 -17.50
N SER A 148 7.78 20.16 -18.52
CA SER A 148 7.91 20.61 -19.92
C SER A 148 7.63 22.11 -20.09
N SER A 149 7.90 22.66 -21.29
CA SER A 149 7.60 24.06 -21.61
C SER A 149 6.14 24.41 -21.30
N ARG A 150 5.90 25.63 -20.81
CA ARG A 150 4.54 26.09 -20.44
C ARG A 150 3.59 26.11 -21.63
N ASP A 151 4.11 26.29 -22.84
CA ASP A 151 3.32 26.34 -24.06
C ASP A 151 2.79 24.97 -24.48
N ASP A 152 3.50 23.89 -24.13
CA ASP A 152 3.14 22.50 -24.39
C ASP A 152 2.18 21.90 -23.34
N LEU A 153 1.74 22.71 -22.37
CA LEU A 153 0.87 22.26 -21.28
C LEU A 153 -0.55 22.83 -21.41
N PRO A 154 -1.57 22.04 -20.98
CA PRO A 154 -2.92 22.54 -20.80
C PRO A 154 -2.95 23.79 -19.93
N GLY A 155 -3.76 24.78 -20.31
CA GLY A 155 -3.80 26.09 -19.63
C GLY A 155 -3.95 26.01 -18.11
N TRP A 156 -4.73 25.06 -17.60
CA TRP A 156 -4.95 24.87 -16.17
C TRP A 156 -3.78 24.21 -15.42
N LEU A 157 -2.87 23.52 -16.13
CA LEU A 157 -1.61 22.98 -15.59
C LEU A 157 -0.45 23.97 -15.67
N ARG A 158 -0.66 25.17 -16.25
CA ARG A 158 0.35 26.25 -16.28
C ARG A 158 0.48 26.98 -14.94
N HIS A 159 -0.38 26.65 -13.98
CA HIS A 159 -0.39 27.13 -12.61
C HIS A 159 -0.25 25.94 -11.65
N SER A 160 0.32 26.17 -10.47
CA SER A 160 0.46 25.13 -9.46
C SER A 160 -0.91 24.62 -9.01
N LEU A 161 -1.06 23.31 -8.96
CA LEU A 161 -2.25 22.67 -8.44
C LEU A 161 -2.36 22.88 -6.93
N PRO A 162 -3.58 23.03 -6.38
CA PRO A 162 -3.76 23.08 -4.94
C PRO A 162 -3.38 21.74 -4.31
N ALA A 163 -2.93 21.77 -3.06
CA ALA A 163 -2.64 20.56 -2.30
C ALA A 163 -3.90 19.68 -2.12
N ASN A 164 -3.73 18.38 -2.29
CA ASN A 164 -4.77 17.40 -2.12
C ASN A 164 -5.09 17.15 -0.64
N LEU A 165 -6.35 17.31 -0.28
CA LEU A 165 -6.82 17.12 1.10
C LEU A 165 -6.51 15.72 1.65
N SER A 166 -6.54 14.68 0.82
CA SER A 166 -6.20 13.31 1.24
C SER A 166 -4.71 13.15 1.52
N ALA A 167 -3.84 13.69 0.65
CA ALA A 167 -2.40 13.68 0.86
C ALA A 167 -2.03 14.40 2.15
N VAL A 168 -2.57 15.61 2.34
CA VAL A 168 -2.33 16.41 3.56
C VAL A 168 -2.84 15.70 4.81
N LYS A 169 -4.04 15.09 4.77
CA LYS A 169 -4.57 14.29 5.91
C LYS A 169 -3.70 13.08 6.22
N GLN A 170 -3.21 12.39 5.20
CA GLN A 170 -2.31 11.24 5.36
C GLN A 170 -1.00 11.67 6.00
N GLU A 171 -0.44 12.79 5.56
CA GLU A 171 0.79 13.34 6.10
C GLU A 171 0.63 13.79 7.56
N LEU A 172 -0.44 14.53 7.87
CA LEU A 172 -0.74 14.92 9.24
C LEU A 172 -0.88 13.69 10.15
N LYS A 173 -1.58 12.65 9.69
CA LYS A 173 -1.70 11.38 10.42
C LYS A 173 -0.34 10.71 10.64
N ARG A 174 0.56 10.76 9.65
CA ARG A 174 1.93 10.23 9.75
C ARG A 174 2.76 10.99 10.78
N ILE A 175 2.72 12.33 10.75
CA ILE A 175 3.38 13.20 11.72
C ILE A 175 2.86 12.90 13.13
N THR A 176 1.54 12.97 13.34
CA THR A 176 0.93 12.71 14.66
C THR A 176 1.27 11.33 15.20
N LYS A 177 1.31 10.28 14.34
CA LYS A 177 1.68 8.93 14.75
C LYS A 177 3.14 8.83 15.17
N THR A 178 4.03 9.54 14.48
CA THR A 178 5.46 9.61 14.80
C THR A 178 5.67 10.35 16.13
N GLU A 179 5.13 11.55 16.26
CA GLU A 179 5.21 12.34 17.50
C GLU A 179 4.64 11.59 18.71
N ALA A 180 3.48 10.93 18.54
CA ALA A 180 2.88 10.13 19.61
C ALA A 180 3.76 8.94 20.00
N ARG A 181 4.45 8.32 19.04
CA ARG A 181 5.40 7.23 19.29
C ARG A 181 6.61 7.74 20.06
N ASP A 182 7.18 8.87 19.66
CA ASP A 182 8.40 9.43 20.27
C ASP A 182 8.12 9.92 21.69
N ARG A 183 7.04 10.71 21.86
CA ARG A 183 6.56 11.14 23.19
C ARG A 183 6.29 9.95 24.10
N ARG A 184 5.76 8.85 23.56
CA ARG A 184 5.55 7.62 24.34
C ARG A 184 6.88 7.00 24.74
N ARG A 185 7.84 6.85 23.82
CA ARG A 185 9.18 6.28 24.08
C ARG A 185 9.94 7.04 25.17
N GLU A 186 9.81 8.35 25.18
CA GLU A 186 10.46 9.22 26.17
C GLU A 186 9.85 9.11 27.58
N SER A 187 8.58 8.70 27.67
CA SER A 187 7.84 8.64 28.93
C SER A 187 8.45 7.66 29.93
N ARG A 188 8.47 8.04 31.22
CA ARG A 188 8.90 7.16 32.32
C ARG A 188 8.10 5.84 32.35
N ARG A 189 6.81 5.89 31.99
CA ARG A 189 5.92 4.72 31.96
C ARG A 189 6.37 3.72 30.89
N PHE A 190 6.67 4.19 29.69
CA PHE A 190 7.18 3.32 28.63
C PHE A 190 8.54 2.73 28.98
N LYS A 191 9.47 3.54 29.50
CA LYS A 191 10.80 3.06 29.94
C LYS A 191 10.73 1.97 31.01
N ARG A 192 9.71 1.99 31.87
CA ARG A 192 9.45 0.92 32.85
C ARG A 192 8.80 -0.32 32.20
N ALA A 193 7.80 -0.12 31.35
CA ALA A 193 7.11 -1.20 30.66
C ALA A 193 8.01 -1.94 29.65
N ALA A 194 8.92 -1.23 28.98
CA ALA A 194 9.87 -1.79 28.02
C ALA A 194 10.86 -2.76 28.67
N LYS A 195 11.09 -2.67 30.00
CA LYS A 195 11.88 -3.66 30.75
C LYS A 195 11.15 -5.01 30.92
N ILE A 196 9.83 -5.01 30.76
CA ILE A 196 9.00 -6.22 30.85
C ILE A 196 8.82 -6.80 29.44
N ASP A 197 8.56 -5.96 28.46
CA ASP A 197 8.43 -6.34 27.06
C ASP A 197 8.90 -5.19 26.15
N GLU A 198 10.03 -5.40 25.46
CA GLU A 198 10.62 -4.45 24.52
C GLU A 198 9.73 -4.22 23.29
N THR A 199 8.89 -5.20 22.97
CA THR A 199 7.94 -5.17 21.86
C THR A 199 6.59 -4.56 22.27
N MET A 200 6.51 -3.92 23.44
CA MET A 200 5.35 -3.11 23.82
C MET A 200 5.17 -1.94 22.85
N PRO A 201 4.33 -2.11 21.83
CA PRO A 201 3.05 -1.43 21.80
C PRO A 201 1.92 -2.43 22.02
N LEU A 202 0.79 -1.93 22.55
CA LEU A 202 -0.41 -2.72 22.86
C LEU A 202 -0.88 -3.67 21.75
N GLY A 203 -0.52 -3.47 20.48
CA GLY A 203 -1.01 -4.31 19.37
C GLY A 203 -0.68 -5.81 19.51
N LYS A 204 0.57 -6.17 19.82
CA LYS A 204 0.95 -7.59 19.99
C LYS A 204 0.37 -8.18 21.28
N TYR A 205 0.46 -7.43 22.37
CA TYR A 205 -0.15 -7.82 23.65
C TYR A 205 -1.66 -8.04 23.52
N LEU A 206 -2.38 -7.11 22.86
CA LEU A 206 -3.82 -7.23 22.62
C LEU A 206 -4.15 -8.49 21.83
N ALA A 207 -3.39 -8.79 20.77
CA ALA A 207 -3.57 -10.04 20.00
C ALA A 207 -3.30 -11.29 20.85
N LEU A 208 -2.26 -11.29 21.68
CA LEU A 208 -1.94 -12.41 22.58
C LEU A 208 -2.98 -12.60 23.69
N THR A 209 -3.66 -11.53 24.10
CA THR A 209 -4.67 -11.57 25.16
C THR A 209 -6.11 -11.63 24.65
N ASP A 210 -6.33 -11.63 23.33
CA ASP A 210 -7.67 -11.56 22.74
C ASP A 210 -8.54 -12.77 23.11
N GLY A 211 -7.91 -13.95 23.16
CA GLY A 211 -8.57 -15.19 23.59
C GLY A 211 -8.63 -15.39 25.11
N LEU A 212 -8.06 -14.49 25.91
CA LEU A 212 -8.06 -14.62 27.37
C LEU A 212 -9.31 -13.98 27.97
N THR A 213 -9.86 -14.63 28.99
CA THR A 213 -10.86 -13.98 29.84
C THR A 213 -10.26 -12.78 30.57
N ARG A 214 -11.11 -11.86 31.03
CA ARG A 214 -10.68 -10.71 31.84
C ARG A 214 -9.83 -11.13 33.04
N ARG A 215 -10.16 -12.25 33.68
CA ARG A 215 -9.43 -12.77 34.84
C ARG A 215 -8.02 -13.22 34.45
N GLU A 216 -7.88 -13.96 33.36
CA GLU A 216 -6.59 -14.46 32.87
C GLU A 216 -5.69 -13.31 32.41
N ALA A 217 -6.23 -12.34 31.67
CA ALA A 217 -5.49 -11.14 31.28
C ALA A 217 -5.01 -10.32 32.50
N ALA A 218 -5.85 -10.22 33.54
CA ALA A 218 -5.47 -9.56 34.79
C ALA A 218 -4.35 -10.31 35.53
N LEU A 219 -4.45 -11.63 35.63
CA LEU A 219 -3.40 -12.48 36.21
C LEU A 219 -2.10 -12.34 35.41
N LEU A 220 -2.14 -12.47 34.09
CA LEU A 220 -0.96 -12.29 33.23
C LEU A 220 -0.30 -10.93 33.45
N THR A 221 -1.10 -9.86 33.56
CA THR A 221 -0.58 -8.51 33.86
C THR A 221 0.10 -8.45 35.23
N GLN A 222 -0.50 -9.07 36.26
CA GLN A 222 0.09 -9.14 37.59
C GLN A 222 1.40 -9.93 37.60
N LEU A 223 1.47 -11.04 36.86
CA LEU A 223 2.69 -11.84 36.70
C LEU A 223 3.78 -11.03 35.99
N LEU A 224 3.47 -10.43 34.85
CA LEU A 224 4.42 -9.65 34.04
C LEU A 224 4.95 -8.41 34.79
N THR A 225 4.11 -7.77 35.59
CA THR A 225 4.49 -6.56 36.34
C THR A 225 5.01 -6.86 37.76
N GLY A 226 4.96 -8.12 38.19
CA GLY A 226 5.30 -8.53 39.56
C GLY A 226 4.36 -8.00 40.63
N HIS A 227 3.15 -7.52 40.29
CA HIS A 227 2.11 -7.07 41.23
C HIS A 227 1.22 -8.23 41.66
N THR A 228 1.83 -9.23 42.30
CA THR A 228 1.17 -10.48 42.66
C THR A 228 0.72 -10.50 44.12
N CYS A 229 -0.13 -11.46 44.46
CA CYS A 229 -0.54 -11.71 45.86
C CYS A 229 0.48 -12.56 46.64
N LEU A 230 1.66 -12.84 46.08
CA LEU A 230 2.71 -13.63 46.74
C LEU A 230 3.33 -12.85 47.91
N LYS A 231 3.73 -13.56 48.98
CA LYS A 231 4.28 -12.98 50.23
C LYS A 231 5.43 -12.03 49.98
N GLY A 232 6.31 -12.32 49.01
CA GLY A 232 7.40 -11.40 48.65
C GLY A 232 6.91 -10.04 48.16
N HIS A 233 5.85 -9.99 47.34
CA HIS A 233 5.26 -8.73 46.89
C HIS A 233 4.46 -8.05 48.00
N VAL A 234 3.57 -8.78 48.68
CA VAL A 234 2.68 -8.19 49.68
C VAL A 234 3.44 -7.71 50.93
N ASN A 235 4.55 -8.36 51.31
CA ASN A 235 5.43 -7.87 52.36
C ASN A 235 6.13 -6.55 51.95
N ARG A 236 6.62 -6.45 50.70
CA ARG A 236 7.24 -5.22 50.17
C ARG A 236 6.32 -4.00 50.21
N ILE A 237 5.00 -4.19 50.16
CA ILE A 237 4.00 -3.13 50.29
C ILE A 237 3.39 -3.04 51.69
N ASN A 238 4.03 -3.65 52.70
CA ASN A 238 3.62 -3.65 54.11
C ASN A 238 2.22 -4.24 54.35
N ARG A 239 1.83 -5.27 53.59
CA ARG A 239 0.56 -6.01 53.72
C ARG A 239 0.74 -7.44 54.24
N ALA A 240 1.97 -7.86 54.52
CA ALA A 240 2.28 -9.11 55.20
C ALA A 240 3.47 -8.91 56.13
N GLU A 241 3.46 -9.57 57.28
CA GLU A 241 4.54 -9.49 58.28
C GLU A 241 5.85 -10.06 57.76
N THR A 242 5.79 -11.13 56.97
CA THR A 242 6.98 -11.81 56.43
C THR A 242 6.88 -12.04 54.91
N PRO A 243 8.02 -12.07 54.21
CA PRO A 243 8.08 -12.38 52.77
C PRO A 243 8.23 -13.88 52.48
N TRP A 244 8.22 -14.73 53.51
CA TRP A 244 8.58 -16.13 53.42
C TRP A 244 7.51 -16.96 52.72
N CYS A 245 7.95 -17.94 51.93
CA CYS A 245 7.08 -18.93 51.34
C CYS A 245 6.45 -19.79 52.44
N PRO A 246 5.10 -19.92 52.48
CA PRO A 246 4.41 -20.74 53.47
C PRO A 246 4.82 -22.21 53.45
N HIS A 247 5.35 -22.70 52.32
CA HIS A 247 5.72 -24.10 52.12
C HIS A 247 7.20 -24.39 52.33
N CYS A 248 8.07 -23.39 52.18
CA CYS A 248 9.53 -23.56 52.28
C CYS A 248 10.11 -22.94 53.55
N GLY A 249 9.31 -22.20 54.31
CA GLY A 249 9.72 -21.57 55.56
C GLY A 249 10.67 -20.39 55.37
N GLU A 250 11.32 -20.03 56.48
CA GLU A 250 12.21 -18.87 56.56
C GLU A 250 13.36 -18.94 55.55
N ARG A 251 13.85 -17.76 55.13
CA ARG A 251 14.91 -17.56 54.11
C ARG A 251 14.51 -17.86 52.67
N ASN A 252 13.34 -18.44 52.43
CA ASN A 252 12.81 -18.64 51.09
C ASN A 252 11.77 -17.56 50.75
N TYR A 253 12.16 -16.50 50.04
CA TYR A 253 11.22 -15.45 49.62
C TYR A 253 10.18 -16.01 48.63
N GLU A 254 8.90 -15.77 48.89
CA GLU A 254 7.83 -16.14 47.95
C GLU A 254 7.76 -15.13 46.80
N THR A 255 8.63 -15.32 45.81
CA THR A 255 8.66 -14.56 44.56
C THR A 255 8.07 -15.38 43.41
N LEU A 256 7.80 -14.71 42.29
CA LEU A 256 7.41 -15.41 41.05
C LEU A 256 8.44 -16.45 40.64
N THR A 257 9.72 -16.09 40.66
CA THR A 257 10.81 -17.03 40.34
C THR A 257 10.78 -18.22 41.29
N HIS A 258 10.54 -18.00 42.58
CA HIS A 258 10.44 -19.09 43.53
C HIS A 258 9.26 -20.02 43.20
N VAL A 259 8.05 -19.50 43.01
CA VAL A 259 6.87 -20.32 42.71
C VAL A 259 7.03 -21.06 41.37
N LEU A 260 7.48 -20.35 40.33
CA LEU A 260 7.57 -20.85 38.97
C LEU A 260 8.77 -21.75 38.68
N TYR A 261 9.81 -21.78 39.53
CA TYR A 261 11.01 -22.57 39.22
C TYR A 261 11.61 -23.34 40.41
N ILE A 262 11.36 -22.92 41.66
CA ILE A 262 12.14 -23.41 42.81
C ILE A 262 11.27 -24.18 43.81
N CYS A 263 10.08 -23.66 44.13
CA CYS A 263 9.25 -24.10 45.23
C CYS A 263 8.88 -25.59 45.08
N PRO A 264 9.24 -26.47 46.03
CA PRO A 264 8.93 -27.91 45.93
C PRO A 264 7.44 -28.21 45.87
N LYS A 265 6.62 -27.37 46.52
CA LYS A 265 5.15 -27.52 46.54
C LYS A 265 4.54 -27.55 45.13
N TYR A 266 5.13 -26.82 44.19
CA TYR A 266 4.61 -26.68 42.84
C TYR A 266 5.38 -27.53 41.81
N LEU A 267 6.24 -28.46 42.26
CA LEU A 267 7.06 -29.26 41.35
C LEU A 267 6.23 -30.05 40.33
N GLU A 268 5.21 -30.79 40.79
CA GLU A 268 4.35 -31.59 39.90
C GLU A 268 3.63 -30.73 38.86
N ALA A 269 3.03 -29.62 39.29
CA ALA A 269 2.36 -28.68 38.39
C ALA A 269 3.33 -28.07 37.36
N ARG A 270 4.58 -27.78 37.75
CA ARG A 270 5.61 -27.33 36.81
C ARG A 270 5.97 -28.41 35.80
N SER A 271 6.16 -29.65 36.25
CA SER A 271 6.47 -30.76 35.34
C SER A 271 5.34 -31.00 34.32
N GLU A 272 4.08 -30.90 34.76
CA GLU A 272 2.93 -30.99 33.85
C GLU A 272 2.89 -29.82 32.84
N TRP A 273 3.13 -28.60 33.33
CA TRP A 273 3.21 -27.42 32.47
C TRP A 273 4.33 -27.51 31.45
N GLU A 274 5.53 -27.94 31.86
CA GLU A 274 6.68 -28.16 30.97
C GLU A 274 6.40 -29.22 29.91
N ARG A 275 5.74 -30.33 30.27
CA ARG A 275 5.32 -31.35 29.30
C ARG A 275 4.35 -30.77 28.27
N THR A 276 3.33 -30.06 28.73
CA THR A 276 2.32 -29.44 27.85
C THR A 276 2.94 -28.39 26.94
N LEU A 277 3.93 -27.63 27.44
CA LEU A 277 4.66 -26.68 26.63
C LEU A 277 5.49 -27.36 25.55
N ARG A 278 6.19 -28.45 25.88
CA ARG A 278 6.98 -29.23 24.91
C ARG A 278 6.10 -29.75 23.78
N GLU A 279 4.99 -30.39 24.13
CA GLU A 279 3.99 -30.88 23.16
C GLU A 279 3.52 -29.75 22.23
N ARG A 280 3.12 -28.60 22.78
CA ARG A 280 2.71 -27.45 21.97
C ARG A 280 3.82 -26.85 21.11
N THR A 281 5.07 -26.82 21.58
CA THR A 281 6.19 -26.33 20.78
C THR A 281 6.55 -27.29 19.66
N GLU A 282 6.40 -28.59 19.87
CA GLU A 282 6.57 -29.62 18.85
C GLU A 282 5.48 -29.48 17.78
N ASP A 283 4.21 -29.36 18.19
CA ASP A 283 3.06 -29.09 17.30
C ASP A 283 3.28 -27.83 16.45
N LEU A 284 3.68 -26.71 17.07
CA LEU A 284 3.96 -25.45 16.36
C LEU A 284 5.16 -25.57 15.39
N SER A 285 6.15 -26.38 15.75
CA SER A 285 7.31 -26.61 14.87
C SER A 285 6.95 -27.47 13.66
N GLU A 286 6.02 -28.40 13.85
CA GLU A 286 5.48 -29.28 12.81
C GLU A 286 4.54 -28.50 11.88
N GLU A 287 3.62 -27.70 12.42
CA GLU A 287 2.77 -26.79 11.63
C GLU A 287 3.58 -25.79 10.80
N ASN A 288 4.64 -25.21 11.37
CA ASN A 288 5.52 -24.30 10.63
C ASN A 288 6.28 -25.01 9.50
N ARG A 289 6.75 -26.26 9.73
CA ARG A 289 7.36 -27.09 8.68
C ARG A 289 6.38 -27.45 7.58
N GLU A 290 5.14 -27.80 7.92
CA GLU A 290 4.10 -28.07 6.93
C GLU A 290 3.74 -26.82 6.11
N MET A 291 3.68 -25.66 6.75
CA MET A 291 3.45 -24.37 6.09
C MET A 291 4.60 -23.97 5.14
N GLU A 292 5.85 -24.22 5.54
CA GLU A 292 7.02 -24.05 4.68
C GLU A 292 7.02 -25.04 3.50
N ASN A 293 6.75 -26.32 3.76
CA ASN A 293 6.64 -27.34 2.70
C ASN A 293 5.53 -27.00 1.69
N ARG A 294 4.38 -26.47 2.14
CA ARG A 294 3.29 -26.02 1.26
C ARG A 294 3.66 -24.78 0.43
N ARG A 295 4.49 -23.88 0.97
CA ARG A 295 5.05 -22.74 0.20
C ARG A 295 6.02 -23.24 -0.86
N ASP A 296 6.93 -24.14 -0.50
CA ASP A 296 7.90 -24.75 -1.41
C ASP A 296 7.20 -25.57 -2.51
N GLU A 297 6.12 -26.28 -2.20
CA GLU A 297 5.30 -26.97 -3.20
C GLU A 297 4.54 -26.00 -4.11
N GLY A 298 4.03 -24.89 -3.57
CA GLY A 298 3.43 -23.80 -4.35
C GLY A 298 4.43 -23.16 -5.33
N GLU A 299 5.67 -22.95 -4.90
CA GLU A 299 6.76 -22.45 -5.75
C GLU A 299 7.26 -23.49 -6.78
N ARG A 300 7.28 -24.78 -6.43
CA ARG A 300 7.59 -25.86 -7.39
C ARG A 300 6.48 -26.04 -8.43
N LEU A 301 5.21 -25.87 -8.05
CA LEU A 301 4.07 -25.91 -8.99
C LEU A 301 4.03 -24.67 -9.89
N SER A 302 4.47 -23.50 -9.41
CA SER A 302 4.62 -22.30 -10.24
C SER A 302 5.81 -22.40 -11.20
N SER A 303 6.95 -22.92 -10.75
CA SER A 303 8.12 -23.22 -11.60
C SER A 303 7.88 -24.37 -12.58
N GLY A 304 7.06 -25.36 -12.22
CA GLY A 304 6.66 -26.48 -13.08
C GLY A 304 5.73 -26.08 -14.22
N LYS A 305 4.89 -25.05 -14.02
CA LYS A 305 4.08 -24.44 -15.10
C LYS A 305 4.93 -23.62 -16.08
N ASN A 306 6.04 -23.04 -15.63
CA ASN A 306 6.95 -22.27 -16.48
C ASN A 306 7.87 -23.14 -17.36
N ARG A 307 7.95 -24.45 -17.11
CA ARG A 307 8.73 -25.41 -17.91
C ARG A 307 7.93 -26.22 -18.93
N ARG A 308 6.60 -26.14 -18.95
CA ARG A 308 5.74 -26.88 -19.90
C ARG A 308 5.24 -26.09 -21.10
N ASN A 309 5.57 -24.81 -21.24
CA ASN A 309 5.15 -24.00 -22.40
C ASN A 309 6.23 -23.79 -23.49
N ASN A 310 7.38 -24.45 -23.40
CA ASN A 310 8.36 -24.50 -24.50
C ASN A 310 8.27 -25.82 -25.27
N ALA A 311 7.12 -26.07 -25.91
CA ALA A 311 6.99 -26.99 -27.04
C ALA A 311 5.57 -26.92 -27.60
N THR A 312 5.34 -26.06 -28.59
CA THR A 312 4.75 -26.45 -29.89
C THR A 312 4.63 -25.22 -30.78
N SER A 313 5.40 -25.27 -31.87
CA SER A 313 5.12 -24.62 -33.15
C SER A 313 3.62 -24.64 -33.48
N TYR A 314 3.07 -23.50 -33.90
CA TYR A 314 2.13 -23.47 -35.02
C TYR A 314 2.38 -22.22 -35.87
N ASP A 315 2.91 -22.52 -37.04
CA ASP A 315 2.92 -21.71 -38.25
C ASP A 315 1.49 -21.68 -38.82
N THR A 316 0.88 -20.51 -39.00
CA THR A 316 -0.23 -20.35 -39.98
C THR A 316 -0.32 -18.92 -40.48
N LYS A 317 0.06 -18.75 -41.75
CA LYS A 317 -0.45 -17.73 -42.68
C LYS A 317 -1.98 -17.79 -42.81
N ARG A 318 -2.58 -16.64 -43.09
CA ARG A 318 -3.78 -16.32 -43.92
C ARG A 318 -4.47 -15.10 -43.28
N ASN A 319 -4.71 -13.98 -43.94
CA ASN A 319 -4.52 -13.49 -45.31
C ASN A 319 -4.19 -11.99 -45.19
#